data_AF-A0A1Q3BQU6-F1
#
_entry.id   AF-A0A1Q3BQU6-F1
#
_cell.length_a   1.000
_cell.length_b   1.000
_cell.length_c   1.000
_cell.angle_alpha   90.00
_cell.angle_beta   90.00
_cell.angle_gamma   90.00
#
_symmetry.space_group_name_H-M   'P 1'
#
loop_
_entity.id
_entity.type
_entity.pdbx_description
1 polymer ?
#
loop_
_entity_poly.entity_id
_entity_poly.type
_entity_poly.pdbx_seq_one_letter_code
_entity_poly.pdbx_strand_id
1 'polypeptide(L)'
;KHNFWSLLNWGNHSWVWRHMLKLRDLARTHLVYDCGRGEQFSLWYDPWFHGNSIHAWYGHWVIYDARMNGTEKVKEVIINGRWSWPQTLWQLIEIQQRVQDIPASSQPDYIVPWCNLVWFSKRIPKHSFCLWLTIRRAHKTKDKLLNWGLISSARCVFHCGGSENMDHLFFECPSTRDIRRDALRRCNIYRNIGTSYPGWRKCSGWRYMPEDNFPAVLMRLALGATVYHIWLERNM
;
A
#
# COMPACT_ATOMS: atom_id res chain seq x y z
N LYS A 1 3.21 15.11 9.45
CA LYS A 1 3.20 13.64 9.23
C LYS A 1 3.76 13.37 7.83
N HIS A 2 4.96 12.80 7.69
CA HIS A 2 5.50 12.43 6.38
C HIS A 2 4.97 11.05 5.99
N ASN A 3 4.17 10.96 4.93
CA ASN A 3 3.73 9.68 4.38
C ASN A 3 4.56 9.36 3.12
N PHE A 4 4.61 8.09 2.70
CA PHE A 4 5.35 7.67 1.50
C PHE A 4 4.98 8.50 0.25
N TRP A 5 3.73 9.00 0.17
CA TRP A 5 3.21 9.73 -0.98
C TRP A 5 3.62 11.21 -1.00
N SER A 6 3.94 11.79 0.15
CA SER A 6 4.26 13.21 0.34
C SER A 6 5.74 13.49 0.59
N LEU A 7 6.59 12.46 0.72
CA LEU A 7 8.03 12.64 0.90
C LEU A 7 8.68 13.18 -0.38
N LEU A 8 9.51 14.21 -0.23
CA LEU A 8 10.31 14.79 -1.31
C LEU A 8 11.41 13.81 -1.76
N ASN A 9 11.79 13.88 -3.04
CA ASN A 9 12.84 13.01 -3.61
C ASN A 9 14.27 13.44 -3.23
N TRP A 10 14.43 14.57 -2.53
CA TRP A 10 15.71 15.18 -2.19
C TRP A 10 16.00 15.00 -0.70
N GLY A 11 17.11 14.31 -0.39
CA GLY A 11 17.52 13.99 0.98
C GLY A 11 18.61 12.90 1.07
N ASN A 12 19.19 12.76 2.26
CA ASN A 12 20.14 11.70 2.62
C ASN A 12 19.39 10.37 2.82
N HIS A 13 18.98 9.77 1.72
CA HIS A 13 18.26 8.51 1.68
C HIS A 13 19.13 7.40 1.11
N SER A 14 18.93 6.16 1.57
CA SER A 14 19.61 5.01 1.00
C SER A 14 19.32 4.86 -0.49
N TRP A 15 20.25 4.27 -1.24
CA TRP A 15 20.12 4.07 -2.70
C TRP A 15 18.83 3.34 -3.07
N VAL A 16 18.49 2.29 -2.32
CA VAL A 16 17.23 1.54 -2.45
C VAL A 16 16.02 2.44 -2.25
N TRP A 17 16.06 3.34 -1.26
CA TRP A 17 14.97 4.27 -1.00
C TRP A 17 14.75 5.25 -2.16
N ARG A 18 15.82 5.84 -2.71
CA ARG A 18 15.71 6.71 -3.90
C ARG A 18 15.09 5.98 -5.08
N HIS A 19 15.45 4.71 -5.29
CA HIS A 19 14.88 3.89 -6.35
C HIS A 19 13.40 3.58 -6.12
N MET A 20 13.02 3.29 -4.88
CA MET A 20 11.62 3.10 -4.53
C MET A 20 10.77 4.36 -4.68
N LEU A 21 11.31 5.55 -4.38
CA LEU A 21 10.58 6.81 -4.60
C LEU A 21 10.29 7.03 -6.09
N LYS A 22 11.18 6.59 -7.00
CA LYS A 22 10.93 6.61 -8.46
C LYS A 22 9.79 5.68 -8.89
N LEU A 23 9.52 4.62 -8.13
CA LEU A 23 8.44 3.66 -8.41
C LEU A 23 7.10 4.10 -7.79
N ARG A 24 7.04 5.26 -7.13
CA ARG A 24 5.83 5.79 -6.49
C ARG A 24 4.70 6.00 -7.49
N ASP A 25 5.00 6.55 -8.66
CA ASP A 25 3.97 6.82 -9.69
C ASP A 25 3.40 5.51 -10.24
N LEU A 26 4.24 4.49 -10.45
CA LEU A 26 3.79 3.14 -10.78
C LEU A 26 2.98 2.50 -9.64
N ALA A 27 3.31 2.78 -8.38
CA ALA A 27 2.53 2.29 -7.25
C ALA A 27 1.15 2.96 -7.15
N ARG A 28 1.04 4.24 -7.52
CA ARG A 28 -0.22 5.02 -7.54
C ARG A 28 -1.24 4.45 -8.52
N THR A 29 -0.82 4.06 -9.74
CA THR A 29 -1.73 3.45 -10.74
C THR A 29 -2.33 2.11 -10.29
N HIS A 30 -1.83 1.57 -9.20
CA HIS A 30 -2.19 0.27 -8.66
C HIS A 30 -2.91 0.36 -7.31
N LEU A 31 -3.08 1.58 -6.80
CA LEU A 31 -3.89 1.88 -5.64
C LEU A 31 -5.27 2.31 -6.11
N VAL A 32 -6.23 1.41 -6.01
CA VAL A 32 -7.62 1.73 -6.33
C VAL A 32 -8.24 2.39 -5.11
N TYR A 33 -8.52 3.67 -5.26
CA TYR A 33 -9.32 4.50 -4.36
C TYR A 33 -10.59 4.85 -5.13
N ASP A 34 -11.70 4.19 -4.81
CA ASP A 34 -13.00 4.57 -5.37
C ASP A 34 -13.70 5.45 -4.34
N CYS A 35 -13.81 6.73 -4.71
CA CYS A 35 -14.52 7.71 -3.90
C CYS A 35 -16.01 7.40 -3.93
N GLY A 36 -16.55 6.98 -2.78
CA GLY A 36 -17.97 6.82 -2.56
C GLY A 36 -18.53 8.10 -1.95
N ARG A 37 -19.05 7.99 -0.73
CA ARG A 37 -19.54 9.13 0.08
C ARG A 37 -18.47 10.11 0.53
N GLY A 38 -17.19 9.76 0.42
CA GLY A 38 -16.06 10.64 0.75
C GLY A 38 -15.87 10.89 2.25
N GLU A 39 -16.42 10.04 3.12
CA GLU A 39 -16.35 10.17 4.57
C GLU A 39 -14.98 9.76 5.14
N GLN A 40 -14.31 8.80 4.49
CA GLN A 40 -13.04 8.25 4.96
C GLN A 40 -11.85 9.03 4.41
N PHE A 41 -11.94 9.50 3.17
CA PHE A 41 -10.78 10.03 2.45
C PHE A 41 -10.51 11.49 2.83
N SER A 42 -9.24 11.80 3.06
CA SER A 42 -8.75 13.17 3.11
C SER A 42 -8.96 13.84 1.75
N LEU A 43 -9.56 15.02 1.76
CA LEU A 43 -9.74 15.84 0.58
C LEU A 43 -8.40 16.13 -0.11
N TRP A 44 -7.35 16.37 0.68
CA TRP A 44 -6.08 16.92 0.19
C TRP A 44 -4.98 15.89 -0.03
N TYR A 45 -4.94 14.83 0.79
CA TYR A 45 -3.77 13.96 0.89
C TYR A 45 -3.99 12.54 0.38
N ASP A 46 -5.23 12.07 0.28
CA ASP A 46 -5.51 10.75 -0.27
C ASP A 46 -5.57 10.79 -1.81
N PRO A 47 -5.13 9.72 -2.49
CA PRO A 47 -4.95 9.72 -3.94
C PRO A 47 -6.24 9.42 -4.73
N TRP A 48 -7.35 10.03 -4.33
CA TRP A 48 -8.67 9.83 -4.96
C TRP A 48 -8.86 10.67 -6.22
N PHE A 49 -8.06 11.72 -6.43
CA PHE A 49 -8.14 12.62 -7.58
C PHE A 49 -7.22 12.12 -8.70
N HIS A 50 -7.78 11.35 -9.64
CA HIS A 50 -7.04 10.76 -10.77
C HIS A 50 -5.83 9.92 -10.36
N GLY A 51 -5.98 9.15 -9.27
CA GLY A 51 -4.90 8.32 -8.72
C GLY A 51 -3.80 9.11 -7.99
N ASN A 52 -4.03 10.40 -7.72
CA ASN A 52 -3.11 11.24 -6.96
C ASN A 52 -3.88 12.16 -6.00
N SER A 53 -3.16 12.87 -5.13
CA SER A 53 -3.80 13.79 -4.18
C SER A 53 -3.84 15.21 -4.73
N ILE A 54 -4.83 16.00 -4.34
CA ILE A 54 -4.94 17.41 -4.77
C ILE A 54 -3.69 18.19 -4.32
N HIS A 55 -3.20 17.96 -3.10
CA HIS A 55 -1.96 18.57 -2.62
C HIS A 55 -0.74 18.19 -3.48
N ALA A 56 -0.68 16.99 -4.05
CA ALA A 56 0.43 16.59 -4.91
C ALA A 56 0.40 17.26 -6.29
N TRP A 57 -0.80 17.57 -6.81
CA TRP A 57 -0.98 18.27 -8.08
C TRP A 57 -0.82 19.78 -7.97
N TYR A 58 -1.43 20.39 -6.96
CA TYR A 58 -1.57 21.86 -6.85
C TYR A 58 -0.71 22.46 -5.73
N GLY A 59 -0.01 21.63 -4.96
CA GLY A 59 0.79 22.08 -3.82
C GLY A 59 -0.05 22.43 -2.59
N HIS A 60 0.59 23.04 -1.59
CA HIS A 60 -0.05 23.36 -0.31
C HIS A 60 -0.98 24.57 -0.37
N TRP A 61 -0.71 25.54 -1.26
CA TRP A 61 -1.47 26.80 -1.37
C TRP A 61 -2.95 26.59 -1.70
N VAL A 62 -3.28 25.55 -2.48
CA VAL A 62 -4.66 25.19 -2.84
C VAL A 62 -5.57 25.01 -1.61
N ILE A 63 -5.03 24.62 -0.46
CA ILE A 63 -5.78 24.45 0.79
C ILE A 63 -6.21 25.82 1.34
N TYR A 64 -5.28 26.78 1.37
CA TYR A 64 -5.57 28.15 1.80
C TYR A 64 -6.53 28.84 0.84
N ASP A 65 -6.33 28.62 -0.45
CA ASP A 65 -7.16 29.19 -1.52
C ASP A 65 -8.61 28.70 -1.46
N ALA A 66 -8.82 27.45 -1.05
CA ALA A 66 -10.13 26.89 -0.74
C ALA A 66 -10.71 27.35 0.61
N ARG A 67 -9.96 28.15 1.38
CA ARG A 67 -10.31 28.60 2.75
C ARG A 67 -10.50 27.43 3.73
N MET A 68 -9.65 26.42 3.58
CA MET A 68 -9.68 25.19 4.36
C MET A 68 -8.42 25.06 5.22
N ASN A 69 -8.41 24.12 6.17
CA ASN A 69 -7.34 23.92 7.15
C ASN A 69 -6.50 22.66 6.91
N GLY A 70 -6.84 21.86 5.90
CA GLY A 70 -6.09 20.67 5.49
C GLY A 70 -6.58 19.38 6.14
N THR A 71 -7.57 19.41 7.03
CA THR A 71 -8.11 18.22 7.71
C THR A 71 -9.42 17.71 7.09
N GLU A 72 -9.91 18.38 6.06
CA GLU A 72 -11.19 18.13 5.43
C GLU A 72 -11.26 16.76 4.76
N LYS A 73 -12.48 16.24 4.71
CA LYS A 73 -12.84 15.00 4.04
C LYS A 73 -13.42 15.29 2.66
N VAL A 74 -13.38 14.30 1.78
CA VAL A 74 -13.92 14.45 0.42
C VAL A 74 -15.41 14.79 0.43
N LYS A 75 -16.17 14.31 1.41
CA LYS A 75 -17.60 14.64 1.59
C LYS A 75 -17.86 16.16 1.72
N GLU A 76 -16.90 16.95 2.19
CA GLU A 76 -17.08 18.38 2.44
C GLU A 76 -17.26 19.17 1.13
N VAL A 77 -16.82 18.61 0.00
CA VAL A 77 -16.99 19.20 -1.34
C VAL A 77 -18.02 18.43 -2.18
N ILE A 78 -18.85 17.59 -1.55
CA ILE A 78 -19.93 16.86 -2.20
C ILE A 78 -21.26 17.32 -1.59
N ILE A 79 -22.05 18.06 -2.36
CA ILE A 79 -23.36 18.58 -1.94
C ILE A 79 -24.42 17.93 -2.83
N ASN A 80 -25.41 17.26 -2.22
CA ASN A 80 -26.49 16.58 -2.94
C ASN A 80 -26.00 15.62 -4.04
N GLY A 81 -24.90 14.90 -3.78
CA GLY A 81 -24.31 13.97 -4.74
C GLY A 81 -23.62 14.65 -5.93
N ARG A 82 -23.27 15.93 -5.83
CA ARG A 82 -22.51 16.67 -6.85
C ARG A 82 -21.30 17.35 -6.23
N TRP A 83 -20.21 17.38 -6.98
CA TRP A 83 -19.02 18.12 -6.61
C TRP A 83 -19.30 19.63 -6.57
N SER A 84 -18.90 20.27 -5.49
CA SER A 84 -19.12 21.69 -5.23
C SER A 84 -17.85 22.33 -4.67
N TRP A 85 -16.93 22.67 -5.56
CA TRP A 85 -15.71 23.41 -5.23
C TRP A 85 -15.91 24.93 -5.30
N PRO A 86 -15.15 25.72 -4.51
CA PRO A 86 -15.18 27.17 -4.63
C PRO A 86 -14.77 27.62 -6.04
N GLN A 87 -15.52 28.54 -6.63
CA GLN A 87 -15.24 29.07 -7.98
C GLN A 87 -14.47 30.39 -7.95
N THR A 88 -13.63 30.58 -6.92
CA THR A 88 -12.96 31.87 -6.63
C THR A 88 -11.63 32.03 -7.36
N LEU A 89 -10.90 30.94 -7.58
CA LEU A 89 -9.55 30.94 -8.14
C LEU A 89 -9.43 29.87 -9.23
N TRP A 90 -8.58 30.14 -10.23
CA TRP A 90 -8.45 29.33 -11.44
C TRP A 90 -8.21 27.84 -11.15
N GLN A 91 -7.35 27.53 -10.19
CA GLN A 91 -7.02 26.16 -9.80
C GLN A 91 -8.22 25.41 -9.18
N LEU A 92 -9.10 26.11 -8.45
CA LEU A 92 -10.30 25.49 -7.86
C LEU A 92 -11.38 25.29 -8.93
N ILE A 93 -11.46 26.20 -9.91
CA ILE A 93 -12.31 26.04 -11.10
C ILE A 93 -11.83 24.85 -11.93
N GLU A 94 -10.52 24.70 -12.13
CA GLU A 94 -9.93 23.56 -12.83
C GLU A 94 -10.21 22.25 -12.06
N ILE A 95 -10.05 22.24 -10.73
CA ILE A 95 -10.41 21.08 -9.90
C ILE A 95 -11.89 20.74 -10.09
N GLN A 96 -12.80 21.72 -10.05
CA GLN A 96 -14.24 21.51 -10.28
C GLN A 96 -14.52 20.82 -11.63
N GLN A 97 -13.81 21.22 -12.68
CA GLN A 97 -13.96 20.62 -14.02
C GLN A 97 -13.44 19.18 -14.03
N ARG A 98 -12.28 18.96 -13.41
CA ARG A 98 -11.58 17.66 -13.39
C ARG A 98 -12.19 16.64 -12.43
N VAL A 99 -13.08 17.02 -11.52
CA VAL A 99 -13.79 16.05 -10.67
C VAL A 99 -15.09 15.54 -11.31
N GLN A 100 -15.55 16.12 -12.42
CA GLN A 100 -16.83 15.75 -13.04
C GLN A 100 -16.86 14.31 -13.58
N ASP A 101 -15.71 13.75 -13.93
CA ASP A 101 -15.57 12.35 -14.38
C ASP A 101 -15.40 11.36 -13.22
N ILE A 102 -15.28 11.85 -11.98
CA ILE A 102 -15.26 11.04 -10.76
C ILE A 102 -16.70 10.94 -10.23
N PRO A 103 -17.36 9.76 -10.30
CA PRO A 103 -18.75 9.64 -9.87
C PRO A 103 -18.87 9.80 -8.34
N ALA A 104 -19.58 10.83 -7.90
CA ALA A 104 -19.97 10.96 -6.49
C ALA A 104 -21.05 9.89 -6.19
N SER A 105 -20.65 8.79 -5.54
CA SER A 105 -21.53 7.65 -5.28
C SER A 105 -22.09 7.67 -3.86
N SER A 106 -23.31 7.15 -3.67
CA SER A 106 -23.87 6.89 -2.33
C SER A 106 -23.26 5.65 -1.66
N GLN A 107 -22.46 4.88 -2.40
CA GLN A 107 -21.74 3.72 -1.88
C GLN A 107 -20.67 4.15 -0.86
N PRO A 108 -20.31 3.28 0.09
CA PRO A 108 -19.19 3.56 0.98
C PRO A 108 -17.88 3.66 0.18
N ASP A 109 -16.97 4.49 0.67
CA ASP A 109 -15.62 4.60 0.14
C ASP A 109 -14.96 3.22 0.05
N TYR A 110 -14.30 2.96 -1.08
CA TYR A 110 -13.59 1.70 -1.30
C TYR A 110 -12.09 1.96 -1.46
N ILE A 111 -11.32 1.35 -0.58
CA ILE A 111 -9.87 1.19 -0.72
C ILE A 111 -9.61 -0.30 -0.83
N VAL A 112 -8.71 -0.67 -1.73
CA VAL A 112 -8.20 -2.04 -1.80
C VAL A 112 -7.78 -2.54 -0.41
N PRO A 113 -8.28 -3.70 0.08
CA PRO A 113 -8.10 -4.13 1.47
C PRO A 113 -6.65 -4.24 1.92
N TRP A 114 -5.72 -4.47 0.99
CA TRP A 114 -4.29 -4.56 1.29
C TRP A 114 -3.61 -3.19 1.46
N CYS A 115 -4.24 -2.08 1.08
CA CYS A 115 -3.61 -0.75 1.15
C CYS A 115 -3.22 -0.42 2.60
N ASN A 116 -4.13 -0.59 3.55
CA ASN A 116 -3.87 -0.29 4.96
C ASN A 116 -2.86 -1.27 5.60
N LEU A 117 -2.73 -2.47 5.04
CA LEU A 117 -1.70 -3.42 5.45
C LEU A 117 -0.29 -2.92 5.07
N VAL A 118 -0.16 -2.38 3.87
CA VAL A 118 1.13 -1.98 3.29
C VAL A 118 1.49 -0.54 3.66
N TRP A 119 0.53 0.38 3.63
CA TRP A 119 0.76 1.82 3.60
C TRP A 119 0.26 2.57 4.85
N PHE A 120 0.52 2.03 6.06
CA PHE A 120 0.12 2.63 7.34
C PHE A 120 1.17 3.60 7.94
N SER A 121 0.74 4.49 8.85
CA SER A 121 1.57 5.59 9.39
C SER A 121 2.94 5.17 9.96
N LYS A 122 2.99 4.08 10.73
CA LYS A 122 4.22 3.62 11.44
C LYS A 122 5.09 2.66 10.63
N ARG A 123 4.85 2.55 9.32
CA ARG A 123 5.48 1.53 8.48
C ARG A 123 6.99 1.73 8.31
N ILE A 124 7.73 0.62 8.23
CA ILE A 124 9.12 0.64 7.75
C ILE A 124 9.07 0.65 6.22
N PRO A 125 9.56 1.70 5.56
CA PRO A 125 9.16 1.88 4.19
C PRO A 125 9.73 0.86 3.19
N LYS A 126 11.00 0.44 3.34
CA LYS A 126 11.59 -0.68 2.56
C LYS A 126 10.83 -2.00 2.70
N HIS A 127 10.33 -2.29 3.91
CA HIS A 127 9.56 -3.49 4.20
C HIS A 127 8.17 -3.40 3.55
N SER A 128 7.55 -2.23 3.64
CA SER A 128 6.24 -1.95 3.02
C SER A 128 6.29 -2.16 1.52
N PHE A 129 7.33 -1.66 0.86
CA PHE A 129 7.47 -1.82 -0.57
C PHE A 129 7.79 -3.25 -0.99
N CYS A 130 8.64 -3.96 -0.26
CA CYS A 130 8.86 -5.40 -0.51
C CYS A 130 7.56 -6.19 -0.34
N LEU A 131 6.78 -5.89 0.71
CA LEU A 131 5.47 -6.48 0.95
C LEU A 131 4.47 -6.14 -0.17
N TRP A 132 4.46 -4.91 -0.66
CA TRP A 132 3.66 -4.51 -1.82
C TRP A 132 4.00 -5.33 -3.07
N LEU A 133 5.29 -5.48 -3.39
CA LEU A 133 5.75 -6.33 -4.49
C LEU A 133 5.31 -7.78 -4.30
N THR A 134 5.32 -8.28 -3.07
CA THR A 134 4.83 -9.63 -2.74
C THR A 134 3.35 -9.76 -3.05
N ILE A 135 2.53 -8.81 -2.62
CA ILE A 135 1.08 -8.78 -2.88
C ILE A 135 0.79 -8.69 -4.38
N ARG A 136 1.60 -7.93 -5.11
CA ARG A 136 1.51 -7.79 -6.56
C ARG A 136 2.08 -8.99 -7.33
N ARG A 137 2.67 -9.98 -6.65
CA ARG A 137 3.44 -11.06 -7.26
C ARG A 137 4.48 -10.53 -8.25
N ALA A 138 5.10 -9.39 -7.95
CA ALA A 138 5.99 -8.68 -8.87
C ALA A 138 7.49 -9.01 -8.65
N HIS A 139 7.81 -9.80 -7.63
CA HIS A 139 9.17 -10.27 -7.40
C HIS A 139 9.67 -11.18 -8.54
N LYS A 140 10.98 -11.14 -8.79
CA LYS A 140 11.66 -11.96 -9.81
C LYS A 140 12.09 -13.31 -9.22
N THR A 141 11.11 -14.17 -8.97
CA THR A 141 11.32 -15.54 -8.47
C THR A 141 11.90 -16.46 -9.55
N LYS A 142 12.54 -17.57 -9.14
CA LYS A 142 13.20 -18.49 -10.07
C LYS A 142 12.24 -19.15 -11.06
N ASP A 143 10.99 -19.44 -10.69
CA ASP A 143 9.96 -19.90 -11.63
C ASP A 143 9.80 -18.96 -12.84
N LYS A 144 9.81 -17.64 -12.62
CA LYS A 144 9.74 -16.65 -13.70
C LYS A 144 11.01 -16.62 -14.55
N LEU A 145 12.17 -16.71 -13.90
CA LEU A 145 13.46 -16.75 -14.60
C LEU A 145 13.58 -18.02 -15.44
N LEU A 146 13.08 -19.15 -14.94
CA LEU A 146 13.00 -20.42 -15.66
C LEU A 146 12.07 -20.28 -16.87
N ASN A 147 10.89 -19.68 -16.70
CA ASN A 147 9.96 -19.41 -17.79
C ASN A 147 10.53 -18.44 -18.85
N TRP A 148 11.47 -17.57 -18.47
CA TRP A 148 12.21 -16.71 -19.40
C TRP A 148 13.43 -17.40 -20.03
N GLY A 149 13.71 -18.65 -19.69
CA GLY A 149 14.85 -19.41 -20.21
C GLY A 149 16.21 -18.93 -19.67
N LEU A 150 16.24 -18.15 -18.59
CA LEU A 150 17.48 -17.61 -18.02
C LEU A 150 18.19 -18.58 -17.06
N ILE A 151 17.48 -19.59 -16.56
CA ILE A 151 18.02 -20.61 -15.66
C ILE A 151 17.48 -21.99 -16.06
N SER A 152 18.17 -23.07 -15.66
CA SER A 152 17.78 -24.46 -15.95
C SER A 152 16.97 -25.13 -14.85
N SER A 153 16.90 -24.53 -13.66
CA SER A 153 16.22 -25.11 -12.50
C SER A 153 15.66 -24.05 -11.58
N ALA A 154 14.38 -24.18 -11.22
CA ALA A 154 13.71 -23.34 -10.24
C ALA A 154 13.69 -23.97 -8.84
N ARG A 155 14.71 -24.74 -8.43
CA ARG A 155 14.80 -25.30 -7.07
C ARG A 155 14.86 -24.20 -6.01
N CYS A 156 14.15 -24.44 -4.90
CA CYS A 156 14.07 -23.52 -3.77
C CYS A 156 15.44 -23.17 -3.20
N VAL A 157 15.69 -21.87 -2.99
CA VAL A 157 16.94 -21.35 -2.41
C VAL A 157 17.19 -21.85 -0.99
N PHE A 158 16.13 -22.16 -0.24
CA PHE A 158 16.24 -22.68 1.12
C PHE A 158 16.39 -24.20 1.19
N HIS A 159 16.70 -24.85 0.06
CA HIS A 159 17.02 -26.28 -0.03
C HIS A 159 15.96 -27.24 0.56
N CYS A 160 14.70 -26.82 0.59
CA CYS A 160 13.59 -27.62 1.13
C CYS A 160 13.05 -28.70 0.17
N GLY A 161 13.66 -28.86 -1.01
CA GLY A 161 13.23 -29.82 -2.04
C GLY A 161 12.12 -29.34 -2.98
N GLY A 162 11.45 -28.22 -2.69
CA GLY A 162 10.42 -27.62 -3.55
C GLY A 162 10.98 -26.75 -4.68
N SER A 163 10.08 -26.25 -5.55
CA SER A 163 10.40 -25.23 -6.56
C SER A 163 10.07 -23.82 -6.03
N GLU A 164 10.99 -22.87 -6.22
CA GLU A 164 10.80 -21.47 -5.87
C GLU A 164 9.80 -20.81 -6.82
N ASN A 165 8.59 -20.62 -6.31
CA ASN A 165 7.64 -19.63 -6.78
C ASN A 165 7.25 -18.70 -5.62
N MET A 166 6.45 -17.69 -5.90
CA MET A 166 5.98 -16.73 -4.89
C MET A 166 5.27 -17.37 -3.70
N ASP A 167 4.35 -18.28 -3.96
CA ASP A 167 3.54 -18.90 -2.92
C ASP A 167 4.41 -19.84 -2.06
N HIS A 168 5.29 -20.60 -2.71
CA HIS A 168 6.26 -21.45 -2.05
C HIS A 168 7.22 -20.64 -1.17
N LEU A 169 7.88 -19.62 -1.73
CA LEU A 169 8.91 -18.86 -1.02
C LEU A 169 8.37 -18.23 0.27
N PHE A 170 7.19 -17.62 0.24
CA PHE A 170 6.66 -16.87 1.38
C PHE A 170 5.71 -17.65 2.28
N PHE A 171 5.05 -18.72 1.79
CA PHE A 171 3.96 -19.37 2.53
C PHE A 171 4.11 -20.89 2.70
N GLU A 172 4.56 -21.61 1.68
CA GLU A 172 4.55 -23.08 1.69
C GLU A 172 5.90 -23.69 2.08
N CYS A 173 7.01 -22.98 1.84
CA CYS A 173 8.34 -23.45 2.14
C CYS A 173 8.49 -23.73 3.65
N PRO A 174 8.87 -24.97 4.05
CA PRO A 174 9.04 -25.32 5.46
C PRO A 174 9.98 -24.38 6.20
N SER A 175 11.12 -24.04 5.59
CA SER A 175 12.14 -23.16 6.18
C SER A 175 11.60 -21.76 6.46
N THR A 176 10.86 -21.16 5.52
CA THR A 176 10.33 -19.80 5.70
C THR A 176 9.09 -19.78 6.59
N ARG A 177 8.33 -20.87 6.64
CA ARG A 177 7.23 -21.07 7.59
C ARG A 177 7.71 -21.03 9.03
N ASP A 178 8.85 -21.64 9.34
CA ASP A 178 9.37 -21.65 10.71
C ASP A 178 9.87 -20.26 11.15
N ILE A 179 10.58 -19.53 10.26
CA ILE A 179 10.97 -18.13 10.49
C ILE A 179 9.74 -17.26 10.78
N ARG A 180 8.69 -17.40 9.97
CA ARG A 180 7.44 -16.67 10.12
C ARG A 180 6.71 -17.01 11.41
N ARG A 181 6.69 -18.29 11.80
CA ARG A 181 6.08 -18.74 13.06
C ARG A 181 6.82 -18.15 14.25
N ASP A 182 8.14 -18.15 14.23
CA ASP A 182 8.96 -17.55 15.29
C ASP A 182 8.74 -16.03 15.39
N ALA A 183 8.74 -15.32 14.25
CA ALA A 183 8.46 -13.89 14.20
C ALA A 183 7.08 -13.54 14.80
N LEU A 184 6.03 -14.28 14.44
CA LEU A 184 4.68 -14.05 14.97
C LEU A 184 4.57 -14.38 16.47
N ARG A 185 5.26 -15.44 16.94
CA ARG A 185 5.32 -15.79 18.36
C ARG A 185 5.97 -14.68 19.17
N ARG A 186 7.09 -14.12 18.70
CA ARG A 186 7.77 -13.00 19.38
C ARG A 186 6.94 -11.73 19.45
N CYS A 187 5.98 -11.55 18.53
CA CYS A 187 5.03 -10.45 18.56
C CYS A 187 3.83 -10.68 19.49
N ASN A 188 3.82 -11.77 20.28
CA ASN A 188 2.73 -12.13 21.20
C ASN A 188 1.38 -12.36 20.47
N ILE A 189 1.43 -12.71 19.19
CA ILE A 189 0.26 -12.94 18.35
C ILE A 189 -0.08 -14.45 18.39
N TYR A 190 -0.85 -14.85 19.41
CA TYR A 190 -1.24 -16.26 19.59
C TYR A 190 -2.58 -16.64 18.94
N ARG A 191 -3.42 -15.67 18.55
CA ARG A 191 -4.81 -15.92 18.11
C ARG A 191 -5.05 -15.63 16.63
N ASN A 192 -5.67 -16.61 15.96
CA ASN A 192 -6.51 -16.49 14.77
C ASN A 192 -5.89 -16.17 13.40
N ILE A 193 -4.64 -16.55 13.14
CA ILE A 193 -4.20 -16.84 11.77
C ILE A 193 -4.05 -18.34 11.69
N GLY A 194 -5.18 -19.05 11.54
CA GLY A 194 -5.19 -20.51 11.49
C GLY A 194 -4.23 -20.99 10.43
N THR A 195 -3.10 -21.57 10.87
CA THR A 195 -2.09 -22.48 10.26
C THR A 195 -1.78 -22.47 8.75
N SER A 196 -2.65 -21.95 7.91
CA SER A 196 -2.38 -21.43 6.58
C SER A 196 -2.39 -19.91 6.68
N TYR A 197 -1.35 -19.22 6.19
CA TYR A 197 -1.64 -17.89 5.67
C TYR A 197 -2.77 -18.11 4.67
N PRO A 198 -3.98 -17.53 4.84
CA PRO A 198 -4.98 -17.62 3.81
C PRO A 198 -4.27 -17.03 2.60
N GLY A 199 -4.07 -17.81 1.54
CA GLY A 199 -3.50 -17.29 0.31
C GLY A 199 -4.18 -15.96 0.07
N TRP A 200 -3.39 -14.89 -0.06
CA TRP A 200 -3.75 -13.46 -0.09
C TRP A 200 -5.08 -13.11 -0.79
N ARG A 201 -5.59 -14.01 -1.64
CA ARG A 201 -6.97 -14.09 -2.17
C ARG A 201 -8.10 -14.15 -1.12
N LYS A 202 -7.87 -14.64 0.11
CA LYS A 202 -8.85 -14.71 1.21
C LYS A 202 -8.67 -13.58 2.25
N CYS A 203 -8.10 -12.44 1.85
CA CYS A 203 -7.88 -11.27 2.70
C CYS A 203 -9.15 -10.41 2.93
N SER A 204 -10.33 -11.03 3.06
CA SER A 204 -11.54 -10.31 3.52
C SER A 204 -11.44 -9.93 5.00
N GLY A 205 -10.75 -10.74 5.82
CA GLY A 205 -10.59 -10.51 7.26
C GLY A 205 -9.62 -9.39 7.67
N TRP A 206 -8.82 -8.87 6.74
CA TRP A 206 -7.85 -7.78 7.03
C TRP A 206 -8.50 -6.40 6.99
N ARG A 207 -9.75 -6.32 6.51
CA ARG A 207 -10.54 -5.11 6.29
C ARG A 207 -10.87 -4.34 7.58
N TYR A 208 -10.67 -4.95 8.76
CA TYR A 208 -11.04 -4.38 10.07
C TYR A 208 -9.90 -4.43 11.09
N MET A 209 -8.74 -3.87 10.74
CA MET A 209 -7.68 -3.63 11.73
C MET A 209 -7.59 -2.12 12.01
N PRO A 210 -7.99 -1.65 13.21
CA PRO A 210 -7.87 -0.25 13.58
C PRO A 210 -6.41 0.22 13.47
N GLU A 211 -6.18 1.41 12.91
CA GLU A 211 -4.83 1.94 12.72
C GLU A 211 -4.07 2.19 14.04
N ASP A 212 -4.81 2.43 15.13
CA ASP A 212 -4.25 2.78 16.44
C ASP A 212 -4.15 1.60 17.43
N ASN A 213 -4.47 0.38 16.99
CA ASN A 213 -4.32 -0.81 17.83
C ASN A 213 -2.87 -1.31 17.79
N PHE A 214 -2.11 -1.17 18.89
CA PHE A 214 -0.70 -1.54 18.96
C PHE A 214 -0.40 -2.98 18.45
N PRO A 215 -1.13 -4.03 18.89
CA PRO A 215 -1.06 -5.37 18.30
C PRO A 215 -1.21 -5.41 16.77
N ALA A 216 -2.14 -4.63 16.21
CA ALA A 216 -2.35 -4.59 14.76
C ALA A 216 -1.16 -3.94 14.04
N VAL A 217 -0.62 -2.85 14.59
CA VAL A 217 0.58 -2.19 14.05
C VAL A 217 1.78 -3.13 14.10
N LEU A 218 1.99 -3.81 15.23
CA LEU A 218 3.07 -4.77 15.41
C LEU A 218 2.95 -5.94 14.42
N MET A 219 1.73 -6.44 14.19
CA MET A 219 1.48 -7.48 13.20
C MET A 219 1.85 -7.04 11.77
N ARG A 220 1.45 -5.83 11.36
CA ARG A 220 1.79 -5.28 10.03
C ARG A 220 3.31 -5.11 9.86
N LEU A 221 3.98 -4.63 10.91
CA LEU A 221 5.44 -4.49 10.94
C LEU A 221 6.15 -5.84 10.84
N ALA A 222 5.71 -6.82 11.64
CA ALA A 222 6.27 -8.17 11.65
C ALA A 222 6.13 -8.83 10.28
N LEU A 223 4.93 -8.77 9.67
CA LEU A 223 4.70 -9.28 8.33
C LEU A 223 5.64 -8.64 7.30
N GLY A 224 5.70 -7.30 7.28
CA GLY A 224 6.56 -6.58 6.34
C GLY A 224 8.03 -6.94 6.53
N ALA A 225 8.49 -7.07 7.79
CA ALA A 225 9.85 -7.45 8.12
C ALA A 225 10.16 -8.88 7.69
N THR A 226 9.30 -9.85 8.00
CA THR A 226 9.50 -11.26 7.60
C THR A 226 9.61 -11.39 6.08
N VAL A 227 8.69 -10.77 5.33
CA VAL A 227 8.73 -10.78 3.86
C VAL A 227 10.01 -10.13 3.34
N TYR A 228 10.39 -8.97 3.89
CA TYR A 228 11.60 -8.27 3.49
C TYR A 228 12.86 -9.11 3.74
N HIS A 229 13.01 -9.69 4.92
CA HIS A 229 14.20 -10.47 5.27
C HIS A 229 14.26 -11.79 4.50
N ILE A 230 13.15 -12.51 4.31
CA ILE A 230 13.11 -13.69 3.42
C ILE A 230 13.59 -13.32 2.01
N TRP A 231 13.08 -12.20 1.47
CA TRP A 231 13.48 -11.73 0.15
C TRP A 231 14.95 -11.30 0.11
N LEU A 232 15.45 -10.66 1.16
CA LEU A 232 16.84 -10.25 1.27
C LEU A 232 17.78 -11.47 1.26
N GLU A 233 17.53 -12.45 2.13
CA GLU A 233 18.32 -13.69 2.24
C GLU A 233 18.35 -14.46 0.91
N ARG A 234 17.25 -14.45 0.15
CA ARG A 234 17.21 -15.07 -1.17
C ARG A 234 18.12 -14.38 -2.21
N ASN A 235 18.34 -13.07 -2.08
CA ASN A 235 19.10 -12.25 -3.04
C ASN A 235 20.53 -11.92 -2.60
N MET A 236 20.95 -12.41 -1.42
CA MET A 236 22.37 -12.43 -1.04
C MET A 236 23.11 -13.52 -1.80
#